data_AF-A0A315W3Z4-F1
#
_entry.id   AF-A0A315W3Z4-F1
#
_cell.length_a   1.000
_cell.length_b   1.000
_cell.length_c   1.000
_cell.angle_alpha   90.00
_cell.angle_beta   90.00
_cell.angle_gamma   90.00
#
_symmetry.space_group_name_H-M   'P 1'
#
loop_
_entity.id
_entity.type
_entity.pdbx_description
1 polymer ?
#
loop_
_entity_poly.entity_id
_entity_poly.type
_entity_poly.pdbx_seq_one_letter_code
_entity_poly.pdbx_strand_id
1 'polypeptide(L)'
;MQFLWISLCLMKLMLKGRFVFKVFSAVDKVILIKENKTWEEALYYCRDHHHDLVTITNMDQQTLVQEKVKNASTDYVWTGLRYTCTLDFWFWVSDEVVSYTNWAEGEPMDDCDMSGAMETRGGHQWRKKNDLEEYNFLCTKD
;
A
#
# COMPACT_ATOMS: atom_id res chain seq x y z
N MET A 1 15.20 -21.62 40.63
CA MET A 1 15.72 -20.36 40.05
C MET A 1 16.78 -20.64 38.98
N GLN A 2 16.38 -21.13 37.80
CA GLN A 2 17.32 -21.41 36.70
C GLN A 2 16.71 -21.22 35.29
N PHE A 3 15.59 -20.51 35.18
CA PHE A 3 14.86 -20.35 33.92
C PHE A 3 14.83 -18.92 33.35
N LEU A 4 15.45 -17.94 34.02
CA LEU A 4 15.45 -16.54 33.56
C LEU A 4 16.71 -16.12 32.77
N TRP A 5 17.74 -16.98 32.67
CA TRP A 5 18.98 -16.63 31.95
C TRP A 5 19.04 -17.15 30.50
N ILE A 6 18.17 -18.09 30.11
CA ILE A 6 18.11 -18.60 28.73
C ILE A 6 17.36 -17.62 27.79
N SER A 7 16.48 -16.78 28.34
CA SER A 7 15.67 -15.82 27.57
C SER A 7 16.49 -14.63 27.04
N LEU A 8 17.46 -14.12 27.81
CA LEU A 8 18.29 -12.97 27.39
C LEU A 8 19.34 -13.32 26.33
N CYS A 9 19.82 -14.56 26.31
CA CYS A 9 20.82 -15.00 25.32
C CYS A 9 20.19 -15.17 23.93
N LEU A 10 18.96 -15.68 23.86
CA LEU A 10 18.20 -15.82 22.60
C LEU A 10 17.73 -14.46 22.05
N MET A 11 17.33 -13.51 22.91
CA MET A 11 17.01 -12.14 22.48
C MET A 11 18.23 -11.39 21.91
N LYS A 12 19.45 -11.67 22.37
CA LYS A 12 20.68 -11.10 21.80
C LYS A 12 21.11 -11.72 20.47
N LEU A 13 20.65 -12.93 20.14
CA LEU A 13 20.90 -13.59 18.85
C LEU A 13 19.93 -13.14 17.75
N MET A 14 18.72 -12.72 18.09
CA MET A 14 17.73 -12.16 17.16
C MET A 14 18.10 -10.74 16.66
N LEU A 15 19.06 -10.06 17.31
CA LEU A 15 19.51 -8.71 17.00
C LEU A 15 20.69 -8.64 16.00
N LYS A 16 21.15 -9.76 15.44
CA LYS A 16 22.28 -9.81 14.48
C LYS A 16 21.89 -10.06 13.02
N GLY A 17 20.66 -9.73 12.64
CA GLY A 17 20.21 -9.83 11.25
C GLY A 17 19.89 -8.47 10.66
N ARG A 18 20.77 -7.92 9.83
CA ARG A 18 20.50 -6.74 8.96
C ARG A 18 19.20 -6.89 8.15
N PHE A 19 18.72 -8.12 7.98
CA PHE A 19 17.46 -8.49 7.33
C PHE A 19 16.21 -8.14 8.17
N VAL A 20 16.16 -8.50 9.46
CA VAL A 20 14.99 -8.26 10.33
C VAL A 20 14.75 -6.76 10.54
N PHE A 21 15.82 -5.99 10.78
CA PHE A 21 15.71 -4.53 10.93
C PHE A 21 15.21 -3.83 9.67
N LYS A 22 15.59 -4.29 8.47
CA LYS A 22 15.14 -3.71 7.20
C LYS A 22 13.67 -4.05 6.92
N VAL A 23 13.23 -5.26 7.26
CA VAL A 23 11.83 -5.70 7.17
C VAL A 23 10.93 -4.91 8.13
N PHE A 24 11.33 -4.75 9.40
CA PHE A 24 10.57 -3.94 10.37
C PHE A 24 10.47 -2.47 9.96
N SER A 25 11.55 -1.88 9.42
CA SER A 25 11.55 -0.46 9.01
C SER A 25 10.57 -0.16 7.88
N ALA A 26 10.24 -1.12 7.02
CA ALA A 26 9.26 -0.93 5.95
C ALA A 26 7.81 -1.04 6.48
N VAL A 27 7.54 -2.00 7.38
CA VAL A 27 6.19 -2.34 7.89
C VAL A 27 5.51 -1.19 8.65
N ASP A 28 6.31 -0.33 9.29
CA ASP A 28 5.79 0.81 10.06
C ASP A 28 5.43 2.03 9.20
N LYS A 29 5.86 2.07 7.94
CA LYS A 29 5.70 3.21 7.03
C LYS A 29 4.36 3.27 6.30
N VAL A 30 3.50 2.26 6.44
CA VAL A 30 2.17 2.27 5.79
C VAL A 30 1.06 2.17 6.83
N ILE A 31 0.05 3.04 6.70
CA ILE A 31 -1.15 3.07 7.54
C ILE A 31 -2.41 2.95 6.69
N LEU A 32 -3.36 2.13 7.17
CA LEU A 32 -4.70 2.03 6.60
C LEU A 32 -5.62 3.04 7.29
N ILE A 33 -6.28 3.87 6.49
CA ILE A 33 -7.31 4.80 6.93
C ILE A 33 -8.67 4.21 6.59
N LYS A 34 -9.52 4.03 7.61
CA LYS A 34 -10.86 3.42 7.49
C LYS A 34 -11.97 4.45 7.26
N GLU A 35 -11.64 5.54 6.58
CA GLU A 35 -12.62 6.50 6.08
C GLU A 35 -12.94 6.16 4.63
N ASN A 36 -14.18 6.39 4.20
CA ASN A 36 -14.57 6.22 2.80
C ASN A 36 -14.39 7.58 2.12
N LYS A 37 -13.55 7.63 1.10
CA LYS A 37 -13.24 8.85 0.35
C LYS A 37 -13.07 8.53 -1.13
N THR A 38 -13.36 9.51 -1.97
CA THR A 38 -12.93 9.49 -3.38
C THR A 38 -11.42 9.45 -3.45
N TRP A 39 -10.87 9.07 -4.60
CA TRP A 39 -9.41 8.96 -4.75
C TRP A 39 -8.70 10.29 -4.49
N GLU A 40 -9.25 11.39 -5.00
CA GLU A 40 -8.69 12.74 -4.82
C GLU A 40 -8.76 13.19 -3.35
N GLU A 41 -9.89 12.96 -2.66
CA GLU A 41 -10.00 13.28 -1.23
C GLU A 41 -9.05 12.44 -0.38
N ALA A 42 -8.85 11.16 -0.72
CA ALA A 42 -7.88 10.29 -0.07
C ALA A 42 -6.44 10.79 -0.27
N LEU A 43 -6.10 11.26 -1.48
CA LEU A 43 -4.81 11.86 -1.79
C LEU A 43 -4.55 13.09 -0.90
N TYR A 44 -5.50 14.02 -0.85
CA TYR A 44 -5.35 15.22 -0.01
C TYR A 44 -5.28 14.86 1.47
N TYR A 45 -6.09 13.91 1.94
CA TYR A 45 -6.01 13.46 3.33
C TYR A 45 -4.62 12.95 3.67
N CYS A 46 -4.04 12.06 2.85
CA CYS A 46 -2.71 11.53 3.11
C CYS A 46 -1.65 12.63 3.11
N ARG A 47 -1.75 13.63 2.23
CA ARG A 47 -0.78 14.75 2.18
C ARG A 47 -0.92 15.76 3.31
N ASP A 48 -2.11 15.89 3.89
CA ASP A 48 -2.38 16.81 4.99
C ASP A 48 -2.07 16.18 6.36
N HIS A 49 -2.34 14.88 6.52
CA HIS A 49 -2.23 14.18 7.80
C HIS A 49 -1.01 13.25 7.91
N HIS A 50 -0.45 12.85 6.77
CA HIS A 50 0.63 11.87 6.62
C HIS A 50 1.62 12.35 5.53
N HIS A 51 2.18 11.44 4.73
CA HIS A 51 3.08 11.80 3.63
C HIS A 51 2.37 11.83 2.27
N ASP A 52 1.98 10.66 1.74
CA ASP A 52 1.24 10.56 0.47
C ASP A 52 0.44 9.24 0.42
N LEU A 53 -0.35 9.01 -0.63
CA LEU A 53 -0.94 7.69 -0.91
C LEU A 53 0.16 6.66 -1.17
N VAL A 54 -0.10 5.42 -0.77
CA VAL A 54 0.90 4.35 -0.85
C VAL A 54 1.32 4.06 -2.28
N THR A 55 2.62 3.87 -2.45
CA THR A 55 3.25 3.45 -3.70
C THR A 55 3.83 2.06 -3.55
N ILE A 56 3.69 1.23 -4.57
CA ILE A 56 4.13 -0.17 -4.56
C ILE A 56 5.05 -0.43 -5.76
N THR A 57 6.36 -0.41 -5.54
CA THR A 57 7.39 -0.57 -6.58
C THR A 57 8.06 -1.94 -6.58
N ASN A 58 7.74 -2.82 -5.62
CA ASN A 58 8.29 -4.17 -5.53
C ASN A 58 7.39 -5.13 -4.74
N MET A 59 7.72 -6.43 -4.83
CA MET A 59 6.98 -7.51 -4.19
C MET A 59 6.97 -7.43 -2.66
N ASP A 60 8.06 -6.98 -2.02
CA ASP A 60 8.10 -6.85 -0.55
C ASP A 60 7.09 -5.80 -0.05
N GLN A 61 7.00 -4.67 -0.76
CA GLN A 61 5.99 -3.65 -0.50
C GLN A 61 4.58 -4.18 -0.76
N GLN A 62 4.37 -4.93 -1.85
CA GLN A 62 3.08 -5.57 -2.16
C GLN A 62 2.63 -6.48 -1.01
N THR A 63 3.51 -7.37 -0.53
CA THR A 63 3.19 -8.27 0.59
C THR A 63 2.86 -7.48 1.87
N LEU A 64 3.56 -6.40 2.13
CA LEU A 64 3.31 -5.55 3.29
C LEU A 64 1.94 -4.86 3.23
N VAL A 65 1.59 -4.24 2.10
CA VAL A 65 0.30 -3.57 1.96
C VAL A 65 -0.86 -4.58 2.01
N GLN A 66 -0.65 -5.80 1.50
CA GLN A 66 -1.62 -6.90 1.58
C GLN A 66 -2.02 -7.19 3.03
N GLU A 67 -1.06 -7.24 3.96
CA GLU A 67 -1.37 -7.46 5.37
C GLU A 67 -2.17 -6.31 5.99
N LYS A 68 -1.99 -5.07 5.52
CA LYS A 68 -2.75 -3.92 6.01
C LYS A 68 -4.19 -3.94 5.52
N VAL A 69 -4.43 -4.19 4.22
CA VAL A 69 -5.77 -4.09 3.62
C VAL A 69 -6.75 -5.13 4.09
N LYS A 70 -6.29 -6.27 4.64
CA LYS A 70 -7.16 -7.28 5.26
C LYS A 70 -8.04 -6.70 6.38
N ASN A 71 -7.62 -5.59 6.99
CA ASN A 71 -8.36 -4.91 8.05
C ASN A 71 -9.30 -3.81 7.53
N ALA A 72 -9.38 -3.57 6.23
CA ALA A 72 -10.28 -2.58 5.64
C ALA A 72 -11.73 -3.03 5.74
N SER A 73 -12.64 -2.05 5.77
CA SER A 73 -14.09 -2.31 5.75
C SER A 73 -14.67 -2.31 4.35
N THR A 74 -13.98 -1.73 3.36
CA THR A 74 -14.38 -1.70 1.96
C THR A 74 -13.80 -2.88 1.18
N ASP A 75 -14.41 -3.23 0.04
CA ASP A 75 -13.95 -4.34 -0.80
C ASP A 75 -12.68 -3.98 -1.61
N TYR A 76 -12.40 -2.69 -1.75
CA TYR A 76 -11.18 -2.13 -2.36
C TYR A 76 -10.55 -1.09 -1.44
N VAL A 77 -9.26 -0.84 -1.65
CA VAL A 77 -8.51 0.20 -0.94
C VAL A 77 -7.69 1.02 -1.93
N TRP A 78 -7.82 2.35 -1.87
CA TRP A 78 -7.06 3.25 -2.74
C TRP A 78 -5.56 3.17 -2.50
N THR A 79 -4.83 3.30 -3.60
CA THR A 79 -3.37 3.44 -3.65
C THR A 79 -3.01 4.71 -4.42
N GLY A 80 -1.73 5.08 -4.47
CA GLY A 80 -1.26 6.25 -5.21
C GLY A 80 -1.21 6.06 -6.73
N LEU A 81 -1.78 4.98 -7.27
CA LEU A 81 -1.74 4.65 -8.68
C LEU A 81 -2.82 5.43 -9.43
N ARG A 82 -2.41 6.22 -10.42
CA ARG A 82 -3.29 7.10 -11.21
C ARG A 82 -3.11 6.86 -12.70
N TYR A 83 -4.20 6.94 -13.45
CA TYR A 83 -4.15 6.94 -14.90
C TYR A 83 -4.15 8.37 -15.44
N THR A 84 -3.29 8.65 -16.44
CA THR A 84 -3.33 9.89 -17.22
C THR A 84 -3.81 9.59 -18.64
N CYS A 85 -4.99 10.10 -18.98
CA CYS A 85 -5.55 10.00 -20.34
C CYS A 85 -4.67 10.69 -21.38
N THR A 86 -4.11 11.84 -21.03
CA THR A 86 -3.36 12.68 -21.99
C THR A 86 -2.11 11.99 -22.53
N LEU A 87 -1.51 11.11 -21.73
CA LEU A 87 -0.28 10.42 -22.07
C LEU A 87 -0.48 8.89 -22.15
N ASP A 88 -1.71 8.42 -21.90
CA ASP A 88 -2.13 7.02 -21.93
C ASP A 88 -1.21 6.10 -21.10
N PHE A 89 -0.94 6.47 -19.84
CA PHE A 89 -0.18 5.62 -18.94
C PHE A 89 -0.58 5.73 -17.47
N TRP A 90 -0.16 4.73 -16.70
CA TRP A 90 -0.32 4.66 -15.25
C TRP A 90 0.93 5.12 -14.54
N PHE A 91 0.78 5.91 -13.48
CA PHE A 91 1.89 6.41 -12.68
C PHE A 91 1.55 6.45 -11.20
N TRP A 92 2.60 6.44 -10.37
CA TRP A 92 2.47 6.69 -8.94
C TRP A 92 2.58 8.19 -8.67
N VAL A 93 1.69 8.72 -7.84
CA VAL A 93 1.70 10.15 -7.43
C VAL A 93 2.90 10.56 -6.58
N SER A 94 3.73 9.60 -6.16
CA SER A 94 4.97 9.80 -5.40
C SER A 94 6.21 10.05 -6.28
N ASP A 95 6.03 10.22 -7.59
CA ASP A 95 7.09 10.36 -8.61
C ASP A 95 7.99 9.13 -8.79
N GLU A 96 7.68 8.01 -8.13
CA GLU A 96 8.36 6.72 -8.31
C GLU A 96 7.96 6.02 -9.61
N VAL A 97 8.92 5.32 -10.22
CA VAL A 97 8.68 4.59 -11.47
C VAL A 97 7.83 3.34 -11.22
N VAL A 98 6.84 3.11 -12.08
CA VAL A 98 6.06 1.85 -12.08
C VAL A 98 6.94 0.71 -12.61
N SER A 99 7.74 0.08 -11.74
CA SER A 99 8.62 -1.05 -12.08
C SER A 99 8.03 -2.42 -11.73
N TYR A 100 6.98 -2.43 -10.91
CA TYR A 100 6.28 -3.63 -10.45
C TYR A 100 4.79 -3.48 -10.73
N THR A 101 4.16 -4.58 -11.11
CA THR A 101 2.73 -4.61 -11.42
C THR A 101 2.09 -5.84 -10.78
N ASN A 102 0.94 -5.64 -10.13
CA ASN A 102 0.09 -6.72 -9.64
C ASN A 102 -1.36 -6.54 -10.13
N TRP A 103 -1.54 -6.08 -11.36
CA TRP A 103 -2.85 -5.92 -11.99
C TRP A 103 -3.62 -7.25 -12.05
N ALA A 104 -4.94 -7.17 -11.90
CA ALA A 104 -5.79 -8.29 -12.23
C ALA A 104 -5.83 -8.53 -13.75
N GLU A 105 -6.08 -9.77 -14.17
CA GLU A 105 -6.10 -10.14 -15.58
C GLU A 105 -7.15 -9.32 -16.36
N GLY A 106 -6.74 -8.73 -17.50
CA GLY A 106 -7.62 -8.02 -18.42
C GLY A 106 -7.67 -6.49 -18.33
N GLU A 107 -6.73 -5.81 -17.66
CA GLU A 107 -6.71 -4.33 -17.63
C GLU A 107 -5.63 -3.77 -18.58
N PRO A 108 -6.02 -3.07 -19.68
CA PRO A 108 -6.44 -1.66 -19.62
C PRO A 108 -7.60 -1.29 -20.60
N MET A 109 -8.25 -0.11 -20.44
CA MET A 109 -8.82 0.74 -21.54
C MET A 109 -9.45 2.05 -21.01
N ASP A 110 -9.04 3.15 -21.68
CA ASP A 110 -9.67 4.38 -22.23
C ASP A 110 -10.67 5.25 -21.43
N ASP A 111 -10.63 5.28 -20.10
CA ASP A 111 -11.41 6.28 -19.34
C ASP A 111 -10.49 7.12 -18.44
N CYS A 112 -10.72 8.43 -18.44
CA CYS A 112 -9.83 9.42 -17.84
C CYS A 112 -9.97 9.51 -16.32
N ASP A 113 -11.13 9.12 -15.82
CA ASP A 113 -11.51 9.27 -14.42
C ASP A 113 -11.30 7.96 -13.65
N MET A 114 -10.09 7.41 -13.79
CA MET A 114 -9.72 6.09 -13.26
C MET A 114 -8.47 6.13 -12.39
N SER A 115 -8.54 5.44 -11.26
CA SER A 115 -7.43 5.25 -10.32
C SER A 115 -7.29 3.79 -9.89
N GLY A 116 -6.12 3.43 -9.36
CA GLY A 116 -5.80 2.07 -8.97
C GLY A 116 -6.16 1.81 -7.51
N ALA A 117 -7.01 0.81 -7.28
CA ALA A 117 -7.35 0.29 -5.97
C ALA A 117 -6.93 -1.17 -5.83
N MET A 118 -6.53 -1.58 -4.63
CA MET A 118 -6.20 -2.97 -4.34
C MET A 118 -7.40 -3.70 -3.73
N GLU A 119 -7.65 -4.93 -4.19
CA GLU A 119 -8.65 -5.82 -3.57
C GLU A 119 -8.30 -6.12 -2.11
N THR A 120 -9.29 -6.00 -1.22
CA THR A 120 -9.07 -6.26 0.22
C THR A 120 -9.20 -7.74 0.58
N ARG A 121 -9.79 -8.53 -0.32
CA ARG A 121 -9.94 -9.98 -0.24
C ARG A 121 -9.43 -10.64 -1.52
N GLY A 122 -9.24 -11.95 -1.49
CA GLY A 122 -8.84 -12.71 -2.69
C GLY A 122 -7.35 -12.57 -3.01
N GLY A 123 -7.03 -12.27 -4.27
CA GLY A 123 -5.65 -12.21 -4.78
C GLY A 123 -4.91 -10.92 -4.43
N HIS A 124 -5.61 -9.94 -3.86
CA HIS A 124 -5.08 -8.60 -3.57
C HIS A 124 -4.44 -7.95 -4.81
N GLN A 125 -5.09 -8.16 -5.96
CA GLN A 125 -4.66 -7.59 -7.22
C GLN A 125 -5.12 -6.13 -7.30
N TRP A 126 -4.40 -5.35 -8.10
CA TRP A 126 -4.80 -3.98 -8.42
C TRP A 126 -5.89 -4.01 -9.48
N ARG A 127 -6.87 -3.14 -9.29
CA ARG A 127 -8.01 -2.95 -10.18
C ARG A 127 -8.15 -1.47 -10.51
N LYS A 128 -8.55 -1.19 -11.74
CA LYS A 128 -9.03 0.15 -12.12
C LYS A 128 -10.40 0.41 -11.51
N LYS A 129 -10.57 1.56 -10.87
CA LYS A 129 -11.81 1.99 -10.20
C LYS A 129 -12.10 3.44 -10.57
N ASN A 130 -13.38 3.78 -10.67
CA ASN A 130 -13.77 5.14 -11.01
C ASN A 130 -13.47 6.07 -9.82
N ASP A 131 -12.95 7.25 -10.09
CA ASP A 131 -12.50 8.19 -9.07
C ASP A 131 -13.57 8.65 -8.09
N LEU A 132 -14.83 8.66 -8.54
CA LEU A 132 -15.99 9.06 -7.75
C LEU A 132 -16.46 7.97 -6.79
N GLU A 133 -15.91 6.76 -6.88
CA GLU A 133 -16.18 5.71 -5.90
C GLU A 133 -15.44 6.00 -4.59
N GLU A 134 -16.03 5.61 -3.47
CA GLU A 134 -15.45 5.85 -2.15
C GLU A 134 -14.91 4.58 -1.51
N TYR A 135 -13.63 4.60 -1.16
CA TYR A 135 -12.94 3.48 -0.53
C TYR A 135 -12.11 3.91 0.67
N ASN A 136 -11.77 2.93 1.52
CA ASN A 136 -10.63 3.08 2.44
C ASN A 136 -9.35 3.26 1.64
N PHE A 137 -8.29 3.76 2.28
CA PHE A 137 -7.07 4.14 1.56
C PHE A 137 -5.83 3.92 2.42
N LEU A 138 -4.69 3.71 1.77
CA LEU A 138 -3.40 3.54 2.44
C LEU A 138 -2.54 4.78 2.26
N CYS A 139 -2.06 5.34 3.36
CA CYS A 139 -1.06 6.40 3.34
C CYS A 139 0.33 5.86 3.70
N THR A 140 1.36 6.48 3.15
CA THR A 140 2.73 6.40 3.67
C THR A 140 2.91 7.36 4.84
N LYS A 141 3.75 6.97 5.79
CA LYS A 141 4.25 7.82 6.86
C LYS A 141 5.66 8.28 6.54
N ASP A 142 6.02 9.46 7.04
CA ASP A 142 7.39 9.97 7.07
C ASP A 142 8.34 9.05 7.87
#